data_AF-A0A1W5ZYU1-F1
#
_entry.id   AF-A0A1W5ZYU1-F1
#
_cell.length_a   1.000
_cell.length_b   1.000
_cell.length_c   1.000
_cell.angle_alpha   90.00
_cell.angle_beta   90.00
_cell.angle_gamma   90.00
#
_symmetry.space_group_name_H-M   'P 1'
#
loop_
_entity.id
_entity.type
_entity.pdbx_description
1 polymer ?
#
loop_
_entity_poly.entity_id
_entity_poly.type
_entity_poly.pdbx_seq_one_letter_code
_entity_poly.pdbx_strand_id
1 'polypeptide(L)'
;MEVFLTPIKNSYRDIKYFWKQMIGASSIKAKGKYLILAYFNLMFLFIYTVNTLYFIYILVIGIFIHPLAFLVLLFSVPFIFITIFFRKKVDNDSKYQQYKMG
;
A
#
# COMPACT_ATOMS: atom_id res chain seq x y z
N MET A 1 -0.45 9.07 -14.00
CA MET A 1 -0.41 7.61 -13.72
C MET A 1 0.57 7.22 -12.62
N GLU A 2 1.72 7.89 -12.50
CA GLU A 2 2.74 7.53 -11.49
C GLU A 2 2.24 7.57 -10.04
N VAL A 3 1.32 8.47 -9.69
CA VAL A 3 0.76 8.57 -8.32
C VAL A 3 0.04 7.30 -7.87
N PHE A 4 -0.62 6.57 -8.79
CA PHE A 4 -1.37 5.36 -8.47
C PHE A 4 -0.51 4.09 -8.53
N LEU A 5 0.49 4.06 -9.42
CA LEU A 5 1.35 2.88 -9.59
C LEU A 5 2.56 2.88 -8.65
N THR A 6 3.02 4.05 -8.19
CA THR A 6 4.16 4.18 -7.28
C THR A 6 3.95 3.45 -5.95
N PRO A 7 2.80 3.57 -5.26
CA PRO A 7 2.56 2.83 -4.01
C PRO A 7 2.63 1.31 -4.20
N ILE A 8 2.11 0.80 -5.32
CA ILE A 8 2.14 -0.63 -5.68
C ILE A 8 3.58 -1.08 -5.91
N LYS A 9 4.32 -0.37 -6.77
CA LYS A 9 5.73 -0.69 -7.08
C LYS A 9 6.60 -0.64 -5.83
N ASN A 10 6.44 0.38 -4.98
CA ASN A 10 7.19 0.52 -3.74
C ASN A 10 6.86 -0.60 -2.76
N SER A 11 5.58 -0.95 -2.59
CA SER A 11 5.17 -2.05 -1.72
C SER A 11 5.75 -3.38 -2.19
N TYR A 12 5.68 -3.66 -3.49
CA TYR A 12 6.23 -4.89 -4.06
C TYR A 12 7.75 -4.99 -3.88
N ARG A 13 8.47 -3.87 -4.13
CA ARG A 13 9.92 -3.79 -3.89
C ARG A 13 10.26 -4.01 -2.43
N ASP A 14 9.52 -3.39 -1.52
CA ASP A 14 9.72 -3.49 -0.07
C ASP A 14 9.44 -4.93 0.43
N ILE A 15 8.39 -5.59 -0.06
CA ILE A 15 8.09 -7.00 0.25
C ILE A 15 9.27 -7.88 -0.17
N LYS A 16 9.73 -7.75 -1.41
CA LYS A 16 10.86 -8.54 -1.93
C LYS A 16 12.14 -8.27 -1.13
N TYR A 17 12.38 -7.03 -0.77
CA TYR A 17 13.52 -6.62 0.04
C TYR A 17 13.48 -7.26 1.44
N PHE A 18 12.41 -7.07 2.19
CA PHE A 18 12.29 -7.62 3.55
C PHE A 18 12.24 -9.13 3.56
N TRP A 19 11.67 -9.76 2.54
CA TRP A 19 11.72 -11.22 2.39
C TRP A 19 13.15 -11.73 2.25
N LYS A 20 13.97 -11.05 1.43
CA LYS A 20 15.40 -11.39 1.28
C LYS A 20 16.18 -11.18 2.58
N GLN A 21 15.95 -10.08 3.29
CA GLN A 21 16.60 -9.82 4.59
C GLN A 21 16.15 -10.80 5.67
N MET A 22 14.89 -11.26 5.65
CA MET A 22 14.40 -12.32 6.54
C MET A 22 15.15 -13.64 6.33
N ILE A 23 15.41 -14.03 5.07
CA ILE A 23 16.15 -15.26 4.77
C ILE A 23 17.61 -15.16 5.25
N GLY A 24 18.24 -14.00 5.09
CA GLY A 24 19.63 -13.75 5.49
C GLY A 24 19.85 -13.51 6.99
N ALA A 25 18.80 -13.27 7.78
CA ALA A 25 18.93 -12.97 9.19
C ALA A 25 19.29 -14.22 10.02
N SER A 26 20.30 -14.10 10.90
CA SER A 26 20.74 -15.19 11.79
C SER A 26 19.84 -15.38 13.02
N SER A 27 19.16 -14.32 13.46
CA SER A 27 18.35 -14.28 14.69
C SER A 27 16.86 -14.44 14.40
N ILE A 28 16.16 -15.27 15.20
CA ILE A 28 14.69 -15.43 15.15
C ILE A 28 13.99 -14.08 15.37
N LYS A 29 14.50 -13.25 16.28
CA LYS A 29 13.96 -11.91 16.55
C LYS A 29 14.09 -10.99 15.33
N ALA A 30 15.20 -11.07 14.60
CA ALA A 30 15.41 -10.31 13.37
C ALA A 30 14.52 -10.83 12.23
N LYS A 31 14.37 -12.16 12.09
CA LYS A 31 13.45 -12.78 11.12
C LYS A 31 12.01 -12.35 11.34
N GLY A 32 11.52 -12.42 12.58
CA GLY A 32 10.16 -12.01 12.91
C GLY A 32 9.89 -10.54 12.59
N LYS A 33 10.87 -9.67 12.80
CA LYS A 33 10.77 -8.24 12.47
C LYS A 33 10.65 -7.99 10.97
N TYR A 34 11.50 -8.63 10.15
CA TYR A 34 11.41 -8.52 8.69
C TYR A 34 10.12 -9.15 8.14
N LEU A 35 9.65 -10.25 8.73
CA LEU A 35 8.37 -10.86 8.40
C LEU A 35 7.20 -9.88 8.64
N ILE A 36 7.16 -9.21 9.79
CA ILE A 36 6.12 -8.23 10.11
C ILE A 36 6.15 -7.05 9.11
N LEU A 37 7.35 -6.57 8.75
CA LEU A 37 7.51 -5.49 7.77
C LEU A 37 7.06 -5.90 6.36
N ALA A 38 7.38 -7.14 5.94
CA ALA A 38 6.90 -7.69 4.67
C ALA A 38 5.37 -7.85 4.69
N TYR A 39 4.81 -8.38 5.80
CA TYR A 39 3.37 -8.58 5.97
C TYR A 39 2.60 -7.25 5.96
N PHE A 40 3.11 -6.22 6.63
CA PHE A 40 2.51 -4.88 6.60
C PHE A 40 2.44 -4.34 5.16
N ASN A 41 3.52 -4.47 4.39
CA ASN A 41 3.52 -4.05 2.99
C ASN A 41 2.56 -4.88 2.12
N LEU A 42 2.44 -6.18 2.37
CA LEU A 42 1.51 -7.05 1.67
C LEU A 42 0.04 -6.67 1.96
N MET A 43 -0.28 -6.43 3.23
CA MET A 43 -1.61 -5.95 3.64
C MET A 43 -1.93 -4.59 3.05
N PHE A 44 -0.98 -3.65 3.08
CA PHE A 44 -1.14 -2.35 2.43
C PHE A 44 -1.41 -2.51 0.93
N LEU A 45 -0.63 -3.34 0.24
CA LEU A 45 -0.78 -3.60 -1.19
C LEU A 45 -2.17 -4.17 -1.50
N PHE A 46 -2.64 -5.13 -0.70
CA PHE A 46 -3.97 -5.73 -0.86
C PHE A 46 -5.08 -4.68 -0.69
N ILE A 47 -5.08 -3.95 0.43
CA ILE A 47 -6.09 -2.92 0.73
C ILE A 47 -6.09 -1.82 -0.33
N TYR A 48 -4.90 -1.36 -0.75
CA TYR A 48 -4.77 -0.31 -1.76
C TYR A 48 -5.26 -0.77 -3.14
N THR A 49 -4.94 -2.00 -3.54
CA THR A 49 -5.36 -2.56 -4.83
C THR A 49 -6.87 -2.77 -4.86
N VAL A 50 -7.46 -3.32 -3.80
CA VAL A 50 -8.93 -3.49 -3.70
C VAL A 50 -9.64 -2.14 -3.78
N ASN A 51 -9.17 -1.13 -3.03
CA ASN A 51 -9.74 0.22 -3.10
C ASN A 51 -9.60 0.86 -4.49
N THR A 52 -8.46 0.66 -5.15
CA THR A 52 -8.23 1.18 -6.50
C THR A 52 -9.17 0.52 -7.52
N LEU A 53 -9.33 -0.80 -7.44
CA LEU A 53 -10.26 -1.55 -8.31
C LEU A 53 -11.71 -1.15 -8.04
N TYR A 54 -12.09 -0.97 -6.78
CA TYR A 54 -13.42 -0.51 -6.39
C TYR A 54 -13.71 0.90 -6.93
N PHE A 55 -12.73 1.80 -6.85
CA PHE A 55 -12.83 3.13 -7.44
C PHE A 55 -12.99 3.10 -8.96
N ILE A 56 -12.21 2.27 -9.66
CA ILE A 56 -12.35 2.08 -11.12
C ILE A 56 -13.74 1.51 -11.45
N TYR A 57 -14.22 0.52 -10.69
CA TYR A 57 -15.55 -0.07 -10.87
C TYR A 57 -16.65 0.98 -10.74
N ILE A 58 -16.60 1.83 -9.70
CA ILE A 58 -17.57 2.92 -9.52
C ILE A 58 -17.45 3.97 -10.63
N LEU A 59 -16.24 4.30 -11.08
CA LEU A 59 -16.08 5.23 -12.21
C LEU A 59 -16.75 4.70 -13.47
N VAL A 60 -16.54 3.42 -13.80
CA VAL A 60 -17.13 2.80 -15.00
C VAL A 60 -18.64 2.71 -14.88
N ILE A 61 -19.16 2.25 -13.75
CA ILE A 61 -20.61 2.04 -13.55
C ILE A 61 -21.35 3.33 -13.26
N GLY A 62 -20.71 4.29 -12.60
CA GLY A 62 -21.29 5.58 -12.27
C GLY A 62 -21.59 6.45 -13.48
N ILE A 63 -20.90 6.21 -14.60
CA ILE A 63 -21.26 6.79 -15.91
C ILE A 63 -22.64 6.29 -16.36
N PHE A 64 -23.03 5.05 -16.03
CA PHE A 64 -24.28 4.45 -16.47
C PHE A 64 -25.42 4.54 -15.44
N ILE A 65 -25.14 4.71 -14.13
CA ILE A 65 -26.13 4.54 -13.04
C ILE A 65 -26.56 5.86 -12.32
N HIS A 66 -26.17 7.06 -12.79
CA HIS A 66 -26.71 8.34 -12.28
C HIS A 66 -26.34 8.63 -10.79
N PRO A 67 -26.86 9.68 -10.09
CA PRO A 67 -26.10 10.51 -9.12
C PRO A 67 -25.60 9.79 -7.85
N LEU A 68 -26.15 8.63 -7.52
CA LEU A 68 -25.74 7.84 -6.35
C LEU A 68 -24.28 7.37 -6.46
N ALA A 69 -23.81 7.05 -7.67
CA ALA A 69 -22.42 6.67 -7.87
C ALA A 69 -21.44 7.85 -7.61
N PHE A 70 -21.90 9.09 -7.84
CA PHE A 70 -21.15 10.30 -7.52
C PHE A 70 -20.97 10.51 -6.02
N LEU A 71 -21.97 10.14 -5.20
CA LEU A 71 -21.86 10.14 -3.74
C LEU A 71 -20.80 9.15 -3.26
N VAL A 72 -20.76 7.93 -3.82
CA VAL A 72 -19.76 6.93 -3.47
C VAL A 72 -18.35 7.35 -3.91
N LEU A 73 -18.22 8.05 -5.05
CA LEU A 73 -16.98 8.70 -5.48
C LEU A 73 -16.48 9.73 -4.45
N LEU A 74 -17.39 10.52 -3.88
CA LEU A 74 -17.07 11.56 -2.90
C LEU A 74 -16.44 11.01 -1.62
N PHE A 75 -16.76 9.76 -1.24
CA PHE A 75 -16.19 9.08 -0.08
C PHE A 75 -14.96 8.22 -0.40
N SER A 76 -14.91 7.62 -1.60
CA SER A 76 -13.80 6.74 -2.01
C SER A 76 -12.54 7.52 -2.40
N VAL A 77 -12.67 8.70 -3.01
CA VAL A 77 -11.52 9.55 -3.37
C VAL A 77 -10.72 9.98 -2.12
N PRO A 78 -11.31 10.56 -1.06
CA PRO A 78 -10.60 10.87 0.18
C PRO A 78 -9.91 9.65 0.79
N PHE A 79 -10.55 8.48 0.74
CA PHE A 79 -9.99 7.25 1.30
C PHE A 79 -8.72 6.79 0.58
N ILE A 80 -8.68 6.92 -0.75
CA ILE A 80 -7.46 6.68 -1.56
C ILE A 80 -6.37 7.69 -1.21
N PHE A 81 -6.72 8.97 -1.06
CA PHE A 81 -5.74 9.98 -0.64
C PHE A 81 -5.20 9.73 0.77
N ILE A 82 -6.06 9.32 1.71
CA ILE A 82 -5.67 8.97 3.08
C ILE A 82 -4.70 7.78 3.07
N THR A 83 -5.00 6.71 2.33
CA THR A 83 -4.11 5.54 2.23
C THR A 83 -2.76 5.89 1.61
N ILE A 84 -2.73 6.74 0.57
CA ILE A 84 -1.48 7.26 -0.01
C ILE A 84 -0.72 8.13 1.01
N PHE A 85 -1.42 8.97 1.76
CA PHE A 85 -0.81 9.82 2.78
C PHE A 85 -0.18 9.01 3.91
N PHE A 86 -0.89 8.01 4.45
CA PHE A 86 -0.34 7.09 5.45
C PHE A 86 0.88 6.36 4.91
N ARG A 87 0.86 5.91 3.64
CA ARG A 87 2.01 5.28 3.02
C ARG A 87 3.22 6.21 2.94
N LYS A 88 3.02 7.44 2.46
CA LYS A 88 4.08 8.46 2.44
C LYS A 88 4.64 8.73 3.83
N LYS A 89 3.79 8.76 4.86
CA LYS A 89 4.21 8.94 6.25
C LYS A 89 5.09 7.78 6.73
N VAL A 90 4.69 6.53 6.44
CA VAL A 90 5.50 5.33 6.77
C VAL A 90 6.81 5.31 6.00
N ASP A 91 6.79 5.66 4.71
CA ASP A 91 8.00 5.77 3.91
C ASP A 91 8.92 6.90 4.41
N ASN A 92 8.41 7.95 5.05
CA ASN A 92 9.25 9.00 5.66
C ASN A 92 9.66 8.68 7.12
N ASP A 93 9.20 7.57 7.71
CA ASP A 93 9.57 7.19 9.07
C ASP A 93 11.03 6.72 9.13
N SER A 94 11.82 7.36 9.98
CA SER A 94 13.26 7.09 10.08
C SER A 94 13.57 5.66 10.53
N LYS A 95 12.71 5.03 11.35
CA LYS A 95 12.91 3.64 11.76
C LYS A 95 12.65 2.70 10.60
N TYR A 96 11.60 2.96 9.82
CA TYR A 96 11.32 2.19 8.60
C TYR A 96 12.46 2.30 7.58
N GLN A 97 13.01 3.51 7.41
CA GLN A 97 14.15 3.76 6.53
C GLN A 97 15.45 3.10 7.03
N GLN A 98 15.70 3.08 8.33
CA GLN A 98 16.83 2.34 8.90
C GLN A 98 16.80 0.85 8.55
N TYR A 99 15.62 0.23 8.44
CA TYR A 99 15.52 -1.17 8.00
C TYR A 99 15.73 -1.37 6.49
N LYS A 100 15.57 -0.32 5.68
CA LYS A 100 15.85 -0.36 4.23
C LYS A 100 17.31 -0.13 3.88
N MET A 101 18.07 0.53 4.76
CA MET A 101 19.48 0.86 4.55
C MET A 101 20.44 -0.13 5.22
N GLY A 102 19.94 -0.97 6.13
CA GLY A 102 20.71 -1.99 6.85
C GLY A 102 20.57 -3.40 6.30
#